data_AF-V2WNF8-F1
#
_entry.id   AF-V2WNF8-F1
#
_cell.length_a   1.000
_cell.length_b   1.000
_cell.length_c   1.000
_cell.angle_alpha   90.00
_cell.angle_beta   90.00
_cell.angle_gamma   90.00
#
_symmetry.space_group_name_H-M   'P 1'
#
loop_
_entity.id
_entity.type
_entity.pdbx_description
1 polymer ?
#
loop_
_entity_poly.entity_id
_entity_poly.type
_entity_poly.pdbx_seq_one_letter_code
_entity_poly.pdbx_strand_id
1 'polypeptide(L)'
;MAWITQSVTATYVIGTKEMTDTFLISGLGKEEVILGLPWLQKYNPDVDWVTGQTTFPLWRYVKIPRVRGILDFKSLKELIEKVDIRAKLSTSQQLEHGTERHDKDGQEAIPAYLVEYHAQFEDRVVERFPISRPYDHVIDLKPEFTL
;
A
#
# COMPACT_ATOMS: atom_id res chain seq x y z
N MET A 1 -0.74 -4.68 -19.09
CA MET A 1 0.55 -5.25 -18.66
C MET A 1 1.63 -4.21 -18.89
N ALA A 2 2.03 -3.47 -17.85
CA ALA A 2 3.04 -2.42 -17.97
C ALA A 2 4.41 -3.04 -17.65
N TRP A 3 5.25 -3.22 -18.66
CA TRP A 3 6.61 -3.76 -18.47
C TRP A 3 7.50 -2.61 -18.03
N ILE A 4 8.38 -2.83 -17.05
CA ILE A 4 9.39 -1.84 -16.66
C ILE A 4 10.31 -1.63 -17.87
N THR A 5 10.12 -0.52 -18.57
CA THR A 5 10.78 -0.29 -19.87
C THR A 5 12.10 0.47 -19.72
N GLN A 6 12.32 1.13 -18.58
CA GLN A 6 13.45 2.04 -18.39
C GLN A 6 13.99 1.96 -16.96
N SER A 7 15.31 1.96 -16.85
CA SER A 7 16.04 2.08 -15.59
C SER A 7 17.21 3.04 -15.79
N VAL A 8 17.65 3.68 -14.72
CA VAL A 8 18.76 4.65 -14.75
C VAL A 8 19.67 4.39 -13.57
N THR A 9 20.97 4.41 -13.81
CA THR A 9 21.95 4.43 -12.72
C THR A 9 22.23 5.88 -12.37
N ALA A 10 21.97 6.25 -11.12
CA ALA A 10 22.17 7.59 -10.63
C ALA A 10 23.11 7.59 -9.43
N THR A 11 23.94 8.63 -9.35
CA THR A 11 24.78 8.92 -8.20
C THR A 11 24.15 10.09 -7.44
N TYR A 12 24.02 9.94 -6.13
CA TYR A 12 23.32 10.88 -5.27
C TYR A 12 23.91 10.83 -3.87
N VAL A 13 23.61 11.85 -3.08
CA VAL A 13 24.12 12.01 -1.72
C VAL A 13 22.96 11.99 -0.74
N ILE A 14 23.04 11.13 0.28
CA ILE A 14 22.09 11.11 1.39
C ILE A 14 22.87 11.30 2.69
N GLY A 15 22.46 12.30 3.47
CA GLY A 15 23.17 12.69 4.69
C GLY A 15 24.62 13.06 4.37
N THR A 16 25.56 12.20 4.79
CA THR A 16 27.01 12.39 4.60
C THR A 16 27.63 11.41 3.61
N LYS A 17 26.82 10.58 2.94
CA LYS A 17 27.31 9.47 2.10
C LYS A 17 26.89 9.64 0.65
N GLU A 18 27.87 9.58 -0.24
CA GLU A 18 27.65 9.43 -1.67
C GLU A 18 27.41 7.96 -2.03
N MET A 19 26.44 7.72 -2.91
CA MET A 19 26.00 6.38 -3.28
C MET A 19 25.53 6.34 -4.73
N THR A 20 25.67 5.16 -5.34
CA THR A 20 25.31 4.90 -6.73
C THR A 20 24.44 3.64 -6.80
N ASP A 21 23.24 3.80 -7.36
CA ASP A 21 22.25 2.74 -7.49
C ASP A 21 21.52 2.82 -8.83
N THR A 22 20.96 1.69 -9.24
CA THR A 22 20.09 1.60 -10.41
C THR A 22 18.64 1.69 -9.98
N PHE A 23 17.95 2.72 -10.47
CA PHE A 23 16.55 3.01 -10.20
C PHE A 23 15.66 2.65 -11.39
N LEU A 24 14.41 2.32 -11.10
CA LEU A 24 13.38 2.14 -12.11
C LEU A 24 12.65 3.46 -12.34
N ILE A 25 12.38 3.79 -13.60
CA ILE A 25 11.71 5.05 -13.95
C ILE A 25 10.20 4.84 -13.93
N SER A 26 9.49 5.68 -13.18
CA SER A 26 8.02 5.69 -13.11
C SER A 26 7.51 7.12 -12.90
N GLY A 27 6.27 7.38 -13.28
CA GLY A 27 5.60 8.65 -12.99
C GLY A 27 5.16 8.71 -11.53
N LEU A 28 6.05 9.16 -10.64
CA LEU A 28 5.87 9.17 -9.19
C LEU A 28 4.99 10.31 -8.66
N GLY A 29 4.65 11.31 -9.49
CA GLY A 29 3.79 12.42 -9.07
C GLY A 29 4.59 13.53 -8.38
N LYS A 30 4.39 13.71 -7.07
CA LYS A 30 5.05 14.78 -6.29
C LYS A 30 6.42 14.35 -5.78
N GLU A 31 6.61 13.06 -5.61
CA GLU A 31 7.82 12.44 -5.12
C GLU A 31 8.83 12.26 -6.27
N GLU A 32 10.09 12.60 -6.05
CA GLU A 32 11.13 12.47 -7.07
C GLU A 32 11.73 11.05 -7.10
N VAL A 33 11.89 10.42 -5.93
CA VAL A 33 12.50 9.10 -5.75
C VAL A 33 11.84 8.36 -4.59
N ILE A 34 11.63 7.05 -4.73
CA ILE A 34 11.20 6.16 -3.65
C ILE A 34 12.33 5.16 -3.35
N LEU A 35 12.87 5.22 -2.14
CA LEU A 35 13.87 4.27 -1.65
C LEU A 35 13.16 3.10 -0.96
N GLY A 36 12.94 2.04 -1.72
CA GLY A 36 12.28 0.84 -1.21
C GLY A 36 13.17 -0.05 -0.35
N LEU A 37 12.61 -1.21 0.02
CA LEU A 37 13.29 -2.24 0.81
C LEU A 37 14.66 -2.70 0.26
N PRO A 38 14.85 -2.92 -1.06
CA PRO A 38 16.16 -3.35 -1.57
C PRO A 38 17.29 -2.37 -1.23
N TRP A 39 16.98 -1.07 -1.27
CA TRP A 39 17.92 -0.02 -0.92
C TRP A 39 18.23 -0.02 0.58
N LEU A 40 17.19 -0.11 1.42
CA LEU A 40 17.34 -0.18 2.88
C LEU A 40 18.20 -1.37 3.32
N GLN A 41 18.09 -2.51 2.65
CA GLN A 41 18.92 -3.68 2.98
C GLN A 41 20.37 -3.56 2.53
N LYS A 42 20.60 -2.95 1.35
CA LYS A 42 21.95 -2.75 0.82
C LYS A 42 22.78 -1.83 1.70
N TYR A 43 22.18 -0.72 2.16
CA TYR A 43 22.90 0.29 2.93
C TYR A 43 22.69 0.19 4.43
N ASN A 44 21.63 -0.48 4.88
CA ASN A 44 21.20 -0.63 6.27
C ASN A 44 21.43 0.63 7.11
N PRO A 45 20.89 1.79 6.69
CA PRO A 45 21.01 3.01 7.45
C PRO A 45 20.24 2.90 8.77
N ASP A 46 20.72 3.63 9.77
CA ASP A 46 19.96 3.86 10.98
C ASP A 46 19.03 5.06 10.75
N VAL A 47 17.72 4.83 10.86
CA VAL A 47 16.69 5.83 10.59
C VAL A 47 16.06 6.23 11.91
N ASP A 48 16.29 7.49 12.31
CA ASP A 48 15.57 8.08 13.42
C ASP A 48 14.23 8.63 12.92
N TRP A 49 13.16 7.88 13.17
CA TRP A 49 11.80 8.26 12.74
C TRP A 49 11.23 9.45 13.51
N VAL A 50 11.79 9.82 14.66
CA VAL A 50 11.34 10.98 15.43
C VAL A 50 11.92 12.26 14.87
N THR A 51 13.21 12.24 14.50
CA THR A 51 13.89 13.41 13.93
C THR A 51 13.88 13.44 12.40
N GLY A 52 13.52 12.34 11.75
CA GLY A 52 13.58 12.17 10.30
C GLY A 52 15.00 12.08 9.74
N GLN A 53 16.02 11.91 10.60
CA GLN A 53 17.41 11.84 10.16
C GLN A 53 17.84 10.41 9.83
N THR A 54 18.74 10.29 8.86
CA THR A 54 19.35 9.02 8.46
C THR A 54 20.84 9.08 8.70
N THR A 55 21.38 8.10 9.40
CA THR A 55 22.82 7.96 9.63
C THR A 55 23.33 6.65 9.05
N PHE A 56 24.54 6.69 8.51
CA PHE A 56 25.17 5.54 7.88
C PHE A 56 26.29 5.04 8.78
N PRO A 57 26.07 3.99 9.61
CA PRO A 57 27.11 3.46 10.45
C PRO A 57 28.25 2.89 9.57
N LEU A 58 29.49 3.05 10.03
CA LEU A 58 30.63 2.29 9.50
C LEU A 58 30.31 0.80 9.62
N TRP A 59 30.62 0.04 8.56
CA TRP A 59 30.11 -1.31 8.29
C TRP A 59 29.99 -2.17 9.55
N ARG A 60 28.77 -2.30 10.08
CA ARG A 60 28.44 -3.28 11.11
C ARG A 60 27.78 -4.45 10.41
N TYR A 61 28.41 -5.61 10.47
CA TYR A 61 27.80 -6.85 10.04
C TYR A 61 26.63 -7.17 10.98
N VAL A 62 25.42 -6.76 10.59
CA VAL A 62 24.20 -7.13 11.31
C VAL A 62 23.76 -8.48 10.79
N LYS A 63 23.86 -9.52 11.63
CA LYS A 63 23.20 -10.81 11.36
C LYS A 63 21.69 -10.59 11.50
N ILE A 64 21.03 -10.21 10.41
CA ILE A 64 19.56 -10.19 10.38
C ILE A 64 19.11 -11.66 10.41
N PRO A 65 18.40 -12.12 11.46
CA PRO A 65 17.82 -13.45 11.46
C PRO A 65 16.87 -13.54 10.28
N ARG A 66 17.08 -14.51 9.37
CA ARG A 66 16.15 -14.74 8.27
C ARG A 66 14.81 -15.19 8.85
N VAL A 67 13.85 -14.28 8.90
CA VAL A 67 12.45 -14.63 9.18
C VAL A 67 11.88 -15.19 7.88
N ARG A 68 11.77 -16.52 7.82
CA ARG A 68 11.19 -17.24 6.69
C ARG A 68 9.70 -16.88 6.60
N GLY A 69 9.23 -16.37 5.45
CA GLY A 69 7.86 -15.91 5.24
C GLY A 69 7.74 -14.58 4.49
N ILE A 70 7.02 -13.61 5.08
CA ILE A 70 6.53 -12.38 4.44
C ILE A 70 7.64 -11.53 3.78
N LEU A 71 8.88 -11.63 4.27
CA LEU A 71 10.04 -10.88 3.77
C LEU A 71 11.04 -11.77 3.01
N ASP A 72 10.66 -12.98 2.56
CA ASP A 72 11.52 -13.80 1.72
C ASP A 72 11.61 -13.18 0.31
N PHE A 73 12.80 -12.69 -0.05
CA PHE A 73 13.02 -12.00 -1.31
C PHE A 73 13.15 -12.97 -2.49
N LYS A 74 12.43 -12.66 -3.55
CA LYS A 74 12.75 -13.08 -4.91
C LYS A 74 13.91 -12.23 -5.46
N SER A 75 14.71 -12.79 -6.36
CA SER A 75 15.83 -12.05 -6.98
C SER A 75 15.34 -10.78 -7.66
N LEU A 76 16.18 -9.74 -7.77
CA LEU A 76 15.82 -8.46 -8.42
C LEU A 76 15.21 -8.67 -9.82
N LYS A 77 15.69 -9.70 -10.54
CA LYS A 77 15.18 -10.11 -11.85
C LYS A 77 13.73 -10.61 -11.79
N GLU A 78 13.42 -11.45 -10.80
CA GLU A 78 12.06 -11.94 -10.53
C GLU A 78 11.13 -10.86 -9.95
N LEU A 79 11.69 -9.83 -9.29
CA LEU A 79 10.94 -8.71 -8.74
C LEU A 79 10.55 -7.72 -9.85
N ILE A 80 11.46 -7.44 -10.79
CA ILE A 80 11.18 -6.66 -12.01
C ILE A 80 10.10 -7.33 -12.86
N GLU A 81 10.08 -8.66 -12.95
CA GLU A 81 9.04 -9.39 -13.67
C GLU A 81 7.66 -9.32 -12.98
N LYS A 82 7.64 -9.10 -11.65
CA LYS A 82 6.42 -9.17 -10.82
C LYS A 82 5.90 -7.82 -10.32
N VAL A 83 6.65 -6.74 -10.46
CA VAL A 83 6.24 -5.39 -10.08
C VAL A 83 5.31 -4.83 -11.16
N ASP A 84 4.04 -5.22 -11.08
CA ASP A 84 2.95 -4.43 -11.66
C ASP A 84 2.82 -3.19 -10.77
N ILE A 85 3.41 -2.06 -11.18
CA ILE A 85 3.32 -0.78 -10.45
C ILE A 85 1.88 -0.28 -10.59
N ARG A 86 0.98 -0.89 -9.82
CA ARG A 86 -0.43 -0.51 -9.70
C ARG A 86 -0.55 0.69 -8.76
N ALA A 87 0.31 1.69 -8.89
CA ALA A 87 0.23 2.95 -8.15
C ALA A 87 -1.03 3.78 -8.51
N LYS A 88 -1.78 3.37 -9.56
CA LYS A 88 -2.96 4.07 -10.05
C LYS A 88 -4.30 3.51 -9.59
N LEU A 89 -4.35 2.36 -8.93
CA LEU A 89 -5.61 1.79 -8.46
C LEU A 89 -5.48 1.47 -6.97
N SER A 90 -6.32 2.10 -6.15
CA SER A 90 -6.48 1.68 -4.76
C SER A 90 -6.99 0.23 -4.71
N THR A 91 -6.76 -0.45 -3.58
CA THR A 91 -7.21 -1.82 -3.33
C THR A 91 -8.69 -2.02 -3.69
N SER A 92 -9.52 -1.00 -3.41
CA SER A 92 -10.95 -0.98 -3.73
C SER A 92 -11.24 -0.97 -5.24
N GLN A 93 -10.50 -0.19 -6.03
CA GLN A 93 -10.69 -0.11 -7.48
C GLN A 93 -10.19 -1.38 -8.20
N GLN A 94 -9.22 -2.08 -7.62
CA GLN A 94 -8.78 -3.40 -8.11
C GLN A 94 -9.85 -4.47 -7.95
N LEU A 95 -10.57 -4.46 -6.81
CA LEU A 95 -11.70 -5.36 -6.53
C LEU A 95 -12.84 -5.12 -7.51
N GLU A 96 -13.14 -3.85 -7.82
CA GLU A 96 -14.17 -3.49 -8.79
C GLU A 96 -13.83 -3.98 -10.22
N HIS A 97 -12.58 -3.83 -10.66
CA HIS A 97 -12.16 -4.27 -12.00
C HIS A 97 -12.02 -5.80 -12.16
N GLY A 98 -11.81 -6.53 -11.05
CA GLY A 98 -11.72 -7.99 -11.05
C GLY A 98 -13.06 -8.70 -10.96
N THR A 99 -14.12 -7.95 -10.64
CA THR A 99 -15.48 -8.47 -10.62
C THR A 99 -16.02 -8.32 -12.04
N GLU A 100 -15.92 -9.37 -12.85
CA GLU A 100 -16.85 -9.49 -13.97
C GLU A 100 -18.25 -9.27 -13.38
N ARG A 101 -19.00 -8.28 -13.90
CA ARG A 101 -20.41 -8.11 -13.58
C ARG A 101 -21.14 -9.34 -14.09
N HIS A 102 -21.07 -10.40 -13.31
CA HIS A 102 -21.97 -11.50 -13.44
C HIS A 102 -23.31 -10.96 -12.97
N ASP A 103 -24.12 -10.53 -13.92
CA ASP A 103 -25.58 -10.57 -13.83
C ASP A 103 -25.99 -12.05 -13.71
N LYS A 104 -25.57 -12.69 -12.62
CA LYS A 104 -26.04 -14.00 -12.20
C LYS A 104 -27.08 -13.69 -11.15
N ASP A 105 -28.34 -13.94 -11.51
CA ASP A 105 -29.49 -13.96 -10.61
C ASP A 105 -29.05 -14.41 -9.20
N GLY A 106 -29.24 -13.51 -8.22
CA GLY A 106 -28.63 -13.50 -6.90
C GLY A 106 -28.91 -14.73 -6.03
N GLN A 107 -28.32 -15.86 -6.41
CA GLN A 107 -28.34 -17.11 -5.67
C GLN A 107 -26.92 -17.68 -5.54
N GLU A 108 -25.90 -16.83 -5.50
CA GLU A 108 -24.60 -17.23 -4.96
C GLU A 108 -24.73 -17.34 -3.44
N ALA A 109 -25.09 -18.56 -3.03
CA ALA A 109 -25.39 -19.07 -1.69
C ALA A 109 -24.98 -18.16 -0.51
N ILE A 110 -25.91 -17.30 -0.09
CA ILE A 110 -25.89 -16.69 1.23
C ILE A 110 -25.79 -17.84 2.25
N PRO A 111 -24.79 -17.85 3.14
CA PRO A 111 -24.71 -18.84 4.21
C PRO A 111 -26.03 -18.95 4.97
N ALA A 112 -26.49 -20.16 5.28
CA ALA A 112 -27.84 -20.39 5.82
C ALA A 112 -28.20 -19.53 7.06
N TYR A 113 -27.21 -19.15 7.87
CA TYR A 113 -27.39 -18.29 9.04
C TYR A 113 -27.66 -16.81 8.69
N LEU A 114 -27.39 -16.38 7.45
CA LEU A 114 -27.57 -15.01 6.97
C LEU A 114 -28.84 -14.82 6.14
N VAL A 115 -29.59 -15.89 5.87
CA VAL A 115 -30.83 -15.84 5.10
C VAL A 115 -31.89 -14.96 5.79
N GLU A 116 -31.93 -14.96 7.13
CA GLU A 116 -32.84 -14.09 7.91
C GLU A 116 -32.59 -12.60 7.67
N TYR A 117 -31.38 -12.22 7.27
CA TYR A 117 -30.98 -10.84 7.03
C TYR A 117 -31.01 -10.45 5.56
N HIS A 118 -31.60 -11.27 4.67
CA HIS A 118 -31.67 -11.01 3.23
C HIS A 118 -32.15 -9.59 2.90
N ALA A 119 -33.16 -9.10 3.62
CA ALA A 119 -33.71 -7.76 3.44
C ALA A 119 -32.69 -6.63 3.65
N GLN A 120 -31.61 -6.84 4.42
CA GLN A 120 -30.54 -5.85 4.62
C GLN A 120 -29.61 -5.72 3.42
N PHE A 121 -29.59 -6.73 2.54
CA PHE A 121 -28.77 -6.74 1.33
C PHE A 121 -29.51 -6.20 0.10
N GLU A 122 -30.79 -5.85 0.25
CA GLU A 122 -31.55 -5.14 -0.79
C GLU A 122 -31.21 -3.64 -0.75
N ASP A 123 -30.84 -3.08 -1.91
CA ASP A 123 -30.44 -1.67 -2.08
C ASP A 123 -31.48 -0.65 -1.56
N ARG A 124 -32.74 -1.06 -1.40
CA ARG A 124 -33.82 -0.20 -0.90
C ARG A 124 -33.65 0.22 0.56
N VAL A 125 -32.86 -0.50 1.35
CA VAL A 125 -32.69 -0.22 2.79
C VAL A 125 -31.60 0.84 3.05
N VAL A 126 -30.67 1.04 2.12
CA VAL A 126 -29.58 2.05 2.26
C VAL A 126 -30.03 3.48 1.97
N GLU A 127 -31.25 3.70 1.47
CA GLU A 127 -31.79 5.05 1.24
C GLU A 127 -32.12 5.80 2.55
N ARG A 128 -32.21 5.10 3.69
CA ARG A 128 -32.60 5.70 4.97
C ARG A 128 -31.57 5.44 6.05
N PHE A 129 -31.14 6.52 6.72
CA PHE A 129 -30.29 6.40 7.91
C PHE A 129 -30.97 5.52 8.97
N PRO A 130 -30.21 4.71 9.72
CA PRO A 130 -30.74 3.98 10.85
C PRO A 130 -31.34 4.96 11.87
N ILE A 131 -32.31 4.46 12.65
CA ILE A 131 -32.90 5.22 13.75
C ILE A 131 -31.78 5.53 14.76
N SER A 132 -31.74 6.79 15.23
CA SER A 132 -30.75 7.22 16.20
C SER A 132 -30.77 6.34 17.46
N ARG A 133 -29.59 5.90 17.89
CA ARG A 133 -29.37 5.04 19.06
C ARG A 133 -28.82 5.86 20.23
N PRO A 134 -28.95 5.38 21.49
CA PRO A 134 -28.40 6.07 22.67
C PRO A 134 -26.88 6.26 22.63
N TYR A 135 -26.19 5.46 21.81
CA TYR A 135 -24.74 5.45 21.63
C TYR A 135 -24.29 6.21 20.36
N ASP A 136 -25.23 6.84 19.66
CA ASP A 136 -24.89 7.71 18.53
C ASP A 136 -24.35 9.01 19.12
N HIS A 137 -23.02 9.11 19.15
CA HIS A 137 -22.33 10.30 19.61
C HIS A 137 -22.09 11.25 18.44
N VAL A 138 -22.49 12.51 18.60
CA VAL A 138 -22.16 13.58 17.66
C VAL A 138 -20.65 13.85 17.77
N ILE A 139 -19.96 13.91 16.63
CA ILE A 139 -18.58 14.38 16.57
C ILE A 139 -18.64 15.90 16.57
N ASP A 140 -18.46 16.50 17.75
CA ASP A 140 -18.34 17.96 17.87
C ASP A 140 -17.01 18.41 17.28
N LEU A 141 -17.08 19.04 16.11
CA LEU A 141 -15.91 19.68 15.50
C LEU A 141 -15.58 20.96 16.26
N LYS A 142 -14.30 21.22 16.46
CA LYS A 142 -13.85 22.48 17.04
C LYS A 142 -14.07 23.63 16.03
N PRO A 143 -14.39 24.85 16.50
CA PRO A 143 -14.74 25.99 15.64
C PRO A 143 -13.63 26.41 14.66
N GLU A 144 -12.37 26.03 14.90
CA GLU A 144 -11.26 26.24 13.97
C GLU A 144 -11.26 25.31 12.73
N PHE A 145 -12.16 24.31 12.67
CA PHE A 145 -12.27 23.35 11.56
C PHE A 145 -13.51 23.52 10.68
N THR A 146 -14.34 24.54 10.90
CA THR A 146 -15.41 24.91 9.94
C THR A 146 -14.83 25.75 8.81
N LEU A 147 -15.01 25.27 7.56
CA LEU A 147 -14.66 25.95 6.30
C LEU A 147 -15.33 27.32 6.15
#